data_AF-A0A973WC78-F1
#
_entry.id   AF-A0A973WC78-F1
#
_cell.length_a   1.000
_cell.length_b   1.000
_cell.length_c   1.000
_cell.angle_alpha   90.00
_cell.angle_beta   90.00
_cell.angle_gamma   90.00
#
_symmetry.space_group_name_H-M   'P 1'
#
loop_
_entity.id
_entity.type
_entity.pdbx_description
1 polymer ?
#
loop_
_entity_poly.entity_id
_entity_poly.type
_entity_poly.pdbx_seq_one_letter_code
_entity_poly.pdbx_strand_id
1 'polypeptide(L)'
;MTTLDQDIDALFADMISQLSDPNFTGPERQKLLEAAAELKDQAFVNALDNFRIGTAKFNELSSKLIGAAESVSNTSIRTRIKKLLEKLGDTQMSFEKDNGSMGVVASPQRDAPPPDKDDEKDLPPVVEATGDTLPSGSTIDGPVLTSPKTSTDRSFSALEEEYKRFFVGARFRSKAAEEEVHRLCRAAATDRSRYESVAEQTGIPWWFIAAIHLLESGRNFSRHLHNGDRLTARTKNIPKNRPLSGSPPFSWEQSAVDALQIKHFHERTDWSIARVLYRLEQYNGFGYRNSSVRIPTPYLWSLTTLYNKGKYSRDGHYDPNLVSKQCGAAAFLRGLVAIGAIDSMEFTGIDSGTGEVEESGSAVIKPINDEPPALPTPEHAFKTFFETNLPEVTNFRWDEFLTKGSSHHQPTKPGFGLNTDPPAELWPNVLPLARVLQRFREEMDAPVKLSSVYRCKAYNETLSGSATKSQHLLFKAADIICAKGSPKDWHKVFSKLRAEGVFVGGIGLYSNFVHIDVRGTPQNWTG
;
A
#
# COMPACT_ATOMS: atom_id res chain seq x y z
N MET A 1 -25.90 21.09 7.51
CA MET A 1 -25.28 19.78 7.75
C MET A 1 -25.85 19.06 8.97
N THR A 2 -26.23 19.73 10.07
CA THR A 2 -26.71 19.07 11.30
C THR A 2 -28.08 18.36 11.24
N THR A 3 -28.93 18.62 10.24
CA THR A 3 -30.26 17.99 10.13
C THR A 3 -30.27 16.72 9.27
N LEU A 4 -29.26 16.51 8.42
CA LEU A 4 -29.20 15.36 7.51
C LEU A 4 -28.59 14.13 8.21
N ASP A 5 -27.53 14.34 8.99
CA ASP A 5 -26.91 13.26 9.79
C ASP A 5 -27.88 12.72 10.85
N GLN A 6 -28.67 13.59 11.49
CA GLN A 6 -29.71 13.20 12.44
C GLN A 6 -30.84 12.40 11.78
N ASP A 7 -31.23 12.76 10.55
CA ASP A 7 -32.25 12.04 9.78
C ASP A 7 -31.72 10.67 9.32
N ILE A 8 -30.43 10.55 8.96
CA ILE A 8 -29.77 9.30 8.57
C ILE A 8 -29.60 8.36 9.79
N ASP A 9 -29.15 8.89 10.93
CA ASP A 9 -29.00 8.12 12.16
C ASP A 9 -30.35 7.62 12.70
N ALA A 10 -31.41 8.44 12.61
CA ALA A 10 -32.77 8.03 12.97
C ALA A 10 -33.30 6.92 12.04
N LEU A 11 -33.01 7.01 10.74
CA LEU A 11 -33.37 5.98 9.76
C LEU A 11 -32.63 4.66 10.02
N PHE A 12 -31.34 4.74 10.35
CA PHE A 12 -30.51 3.59 10.67
C PHE A 12 -30.95 2.92 11.97
N ALA A 13 -31.26 3.70 13.00
CA ALA A 13 -31.79 3.19 14.28
C ALA A 13 -33.13 2.46 14.11
N ASP A 14 -34.03 2.99 13.27
CA ASP A 14 -35.32 2.37 12.94
C ASP A 14 -35.15 1.06 12.13
N MET A 15 -34.21 1.02 11.17
CA MET A 15 -33.87 -0.19 10.41
C MET A 15 -33.29 -1.31 11.29
N ILE A 16 -32.40 -0.97 12.23
CA ILE A 16 -31.82 -1.94 13.19
C ILE A 16 -32.88 -2.48 14.16
N SER A 17 -33.82 -1.63 14.60
CA SER A 17 -34.94 -2.07 15.44
C SER A 17 -35.79 -3.15 14.77
N GLN A 18 -35.95 -3.13 13.44
CA GLN A 18 -36.71 -4.14 12.69
C GLN A 18 -35.92 -5.42 12.40
N LEU A 19 -34.59 -5.34 12.35
CA LEU A 19 -33.68 -6.50 12.23
C LEU A 19 -33.63 -7.38 13.50
N SER A 20 -34.24 -6.88 14.58
CA SER A 20 -34.41 -7.56 15.87
C SER A 20 -35.69 -8.40 15.94
N ASP A 21 -36.58 -8.33 14.93
CA ASP A 21 -37.78 -9.17 14.85
C ASP A 21 -37.39 -10.62 14.48
N PRO A 22 -37.67 -11.61 15.35
CA PRO A 22 -37.27 -13.00 15.13
C PRO A 22 -37.97 -13.67 13.93
N ASN A 23 -39.06 -13.08 13.41
CA ASN A 23 -39.76 -13.61 12.23
C ASN A 23 -39.22 -13.05 10.92
N PHE A 24 -38.43 -11.97 10.96
CA PHE A 24 -37.84 -11.38 9.76
C PHE A 24 -36.54 -12.10 9.42
N THR A 25 -36.62 -13.12 8.56
CA THR A 25 -35.49 -13.98 8.14
C THR A 25 -35.46 -14.17 6.62
N GLY A 26 -34.32 -14.58 6.07
CA GLY A 26 -34.17 -14.88 4.64
C GLY A 26 -33.58 -13.75 3.79
N PRO A 27 -33.65 -13.87 2.45
CA PRO A 27 -32.90 -13.02 1.50
C PRO A 27 -33.25 -11.53 1.57
N GLU A 28 -34.46 -11.19 1.99
CA GLU A 28 -34.91 -9.80 2.12
C GLU A 28 -34.25 -9.10 3.32
N ARG A 29 -34.04 -9.83 4.43
CA ARG A 29 -33.28 -9.33 5.59
C ARG A 29 -31.82 -9.08 5.23
N GLN A 30 -31.23 -9.98 4.44
CA GLN A 30 -29.84 -9.90 3.98
C GLN A 30 -29.61 -8.65 3.12
N LYS A 31 -30.51 -8.36 2.18
CA LYS A 31 -30.45 -7.16 1.34
C LYS A 31 -30.65 -5.87 2.12
N LEU A 32 -31.50 -5.88 3.14
CA LEU A 32 -31.70 -4.71 4.02
C LEU A 32 -30.49 -4.46 4.93
N LEU A 33 -29.82 -5.53 5.39
CA LEU A 33 -28.55 -5.46 6.13
C LEU A 33 -27.41 -4.93 5.26
N GLU A 34 -27.35 -5.33 4.00
CA GLU A 34 -26.37 -4.84 3.02
C GLU A 34 -26.58 -3.34 2.73
N ALA A 35 -27.83 -2.94 2.49
CA ALA A 35 -28.17 -1.52 2.29
C ALA A 35 -27.92 -0.67 3.55
N ALA A 36 -28.19 -1.20 4.74
CA ALA A 36 -27.87 -0.52 5.99
C ALA A 36 -26.34 -0.40 6.18
N ALA A 37 -25.58 -1.47 5.93
CA ALA A 37 -24.12 -1.46 6.09
C ALA A 37 -23.45 -0.42 5.21
N GLU A 38 -23.96 -0.17 4.00
CA GLU A 38 -23.46 0.88 3.10
C GLU A 38 -23.82 2.31 3.57
N LEU A 39 -24.97 2.52 4.23
CA LEU A 39 -25.34 3.82 4.80
C LEU A 39 -24.43 4.25 5.97
N LYS A 40 -23.70 3.31 6.58
CA LYS A 40 -22.66 3.59 7.61
C LYS A 40 -21.23 3.44 7.09
N ASP A 41 -21.05 3.25 5.79
CA ASP A 41 -19.73 3.25 5.20
C ASP A 41 -19.08 4.63 5.38
N GLN A 42 -17.90 4.64 5.97
CA GLN A 42 -17.12 5.86 6.17
C GLN A 42 -16.82 6.52 4.82
N ALA A 43 -16.71 5.75 3.73
CA ALA A 43 -16.53 6.29 2.38
C ALA A 43 -17.78 7.04 1.87
N PHE A 44 -18.98 6.65 2.32
CA PHE A 44 -20.23 7.33 2.00
C PHE A 44 -20.41 8.63 2.81
N VAL A 45 -20.10 8.60 4.12
CA VAL A 45 -20.08 9.78 4.98
C VAL A 45 -19.02 10.80 4.50
N ASN A 46 -17.83 10.33 4.11
CA ASN A 46 -16.75 11.15 3.56
C ASN A 46 -17.08 11.71 2.15
N ALA A 47 -17.92 11.01 1.38
CA ALA A 47 -18.40 11.46 0.07
C ALA A 47 -19.46 12.57 0.18
N LEU A 48 -20.24 12.57 1.26
CA LEU A 48 -21.16 13.66 1.62
C LEU A 48 -20.42 14.97 1.97
N ASP A 49 -19.22 14.87 2.55
CA ASP A 49 -18.37 16.01 2.89
C ASP A 49 -17.59 16.60 1.69
N ASN A 50 -17.46 15.88 0.57
CA ASN A 50 -16.63 16.28 -0.58
C ASN A 50 -17.40 16.29 -1.90
N PHE A 51 -18.27 17.30 -2.05
CA PHE A 51 -19.24 17.41 -3.15
C PHE A 51 -18.64 17.51 -4.59
N ARG A 52 -17.34 17.77 -4.79
CA ARG A 52 -16.73 17.75 -6.16
C ARG A 52 -16.63 16.34 -6.76
N ILE A 53 -16.78 15.29 -5.96
CA ILE A 53 -16.78 13.87 -6.36
C ILE A 53 -18.24 13.33 -6.49
N GLY A 54 -19.23 14.11 -6.05
CA GLY A 54 -20.56 13.61 -5.68
C GLY A 54 -21.49 13.20 -6.82
N THR A 55 -21.42 13.78 -8.02
CA THR A 55 -22.52 13.62 -8.99
C THR A 55 -22.67 12.18 -9.53
N ALA A 56 -21.56 11.46 -9.75
CA ALA A 56 -21.60 10.10 -10.28
C ALA A 56 -22.01 9.05 -9.22
N LYS A 57 -21.40 9.10 -8.03
CA LYS A 57 -21.74 8.20 -6.91
C LYS A 57 -23.16 8.47 -6.36
N PHE A 58 -23.62 9.71 -6.38
CA PHE A 58 -25.00 10.07 -6.00
C PHE A 58 -26.05 9.52 -6.97
N ASN A 59 -25.77 9.59 -8.27
CA ASN A 59 -26.63 9.00 -9.31
C ASN A 59 -26.64 7.47 -9.24
N GLU A 60 -25.50 6.86 -8.90
CA GLU A 60 -25.39 5.41 -8.71
C GLU A 60 -26.18 4.93 -7.48
N LEU A 61 -26.07 5.62 -6.33
CA LEU A 61 -26.81 5.28 -5.11
C LEU A 61 -28.32 5.51 -5.26
N SER A 62 -28.73 6.62 -5.86
CA SER A 62 -30.15 6.88 -6.17
C SER A 62 -30.72 5.79 -7.07
N SER A 63 -29.97 5.34 -8.08
CA SER A 63 -30.38 4.25 -8.98
C SER A 63 -30.52 2.92 -8.22
N LYS A 64 -29.63 2.63 -7.27
CA LYS A 64 -29.67 1.40 -6.46
C LYS A 64 -30.82 1.41 -5.45
N LEU A 65 -31.09 2.54 -4.80
CA LEU A 65 -32.23 2.71 -3.88
C LEU A 65 -33.58 2.62 -4.61
N ILE A 66 -33.66 3.13 -5.85
CA ILE A 66 -34.82 2.94 -6.74
C ILE A 66 -35.02 1.45 -7.03
N GLY A 67 -33.97 0.73 -7.44
CA GLY A 67 -34.04 -0.73 -7.68
C GLY A 67 -34.38 -1.55 -6.42
N ALA A 68 -33.91 -1.11 -5.25
CA ALA A 68 -34.27 -1.71 -3.97
C ALA A 68 -35.76 -1.48 -3.63
N ALA A 69 -36.28 -0.26 -3.82
CA ALA A 69 -37.70 0.04 -3.58
C ALA A 69 -38.63 -0.77 -4.49
N GLU A 70 -38.24 -1.00 -5.75
CA GLU A 70 -39.02 -1.77 -6.72
C GLU A 70 -39.09 -3.26 -6.37
N SER A 71 -38.02 -3.81 -5.79
CA SER A 71 -37.94 -5.23 -5.43
C SER A 71 -38.51 -5.59 -4.05
N VAL A 72 -38.80 -4.60 -3.20
CA VAL A 72 -39.44 -4.82 -1.88
C VAL A 72 -40.95 -4.96 -2.01
N SER A 73 -41.49 -6.12 -1.66
CA SER A 73 -42.93 -6.45 -1.68
C SER A 73 -43.74 -5.72 -0.59
N ASN A 74 -43.08 -5.32 0.50
CA ASN A 74 -43.70 -4.61 1.62
C ASN A 74 -43.96 -3.12 1.29
N THR A 75 -45.24 -2.77 1.19
CA THR A 75 -45.72 -1.44 0.78
C THR A 75 -45.26 -0.31 1.72
N SER A 76 -45.16 -0.55 3.03
CA SER A 76 -44.75 0.47 4.00
C SER A 76 -43.27 0.85 3.82
N ILE A 77 -42.42 -0.14 3.57
CA ILE A 77 -40.97 0.05 3.34
C ILE A 77 -40.75 0.76 2.00
N ARG A 78 -41.46 0.35 0.95
CA ARG A 78 -41.40 0.99 -0.38
C ARG A 78 -41.80 2.47 -0.33
N THR A 79 -42.86 2.82 0.39
CA THR A 79 -43.30 4.23 0.55
C THR A 79 -42.27 5.08 1.30
N ARG A 80 -41.53 4.50 2.25
CA ARG A 80 -40.52 5.21 3.03
C ARG A 80 -39.20 5.39 2.27
N ILE A 81 -38.77 4.41 1.47
CA ILE A 81 -37.63 4.56 0.54
C ILE A 81 -37.92 5.65 -0.50
N LYS A 82 -39.15 5.73 -1.01
CA LYS A 82 -39.55 6.81 -1.93
C LYS A 82 -39.44 8.21 -1.32
N LYS A 83 -39.87 8.40 -0.07
CA LYS A 83 -39.69 9.68 0.64
C LYS A 83 -38.23 10.06 0.85
N LEU A 84 -37.35 9.07 1.01
CA LEU A 84 -35.91 9.28 1.12
C LEU A 84 -35.31 9.75 -0.22
N LEU A 85 -35.71 9.11 -1.32
CA LEU A 85 -35.33 9.49 -2.68
C LEU A 85 -35.77 10.91 -3.05
N GLU A 86 -36.98 11.32 -2.63
CA GLU A 86 -37.48 12.69 -2.82
C GLU A 86 -36.62 13.73 -2.08
N LYS A 87 -36.32 13.49 -0.79
CA LYS A 87 -35.45 14.38 0.01
C LYS A 87 -34.01 14.47 -0.54
N LEU A 88 -33.48 13.38 -1.07
CA LEU A 88 -32.17 13.35 -1.73
C LEU A 88 -32.17 14.22 -2.99
N GLY A 89 -33.19 14.09 -3.84
CA GLY A 89 -33.35 14.91 -5.05
C GLY A 89 -33.46 16.42 -4.77
N ASP A 90 -34.22 16.81 -3.73
CA ASP A 90 -34.37 18.21 -3.33
C ASP A 90 -33.05 18.83 -2.87
N THR A 91 -32.20 18.03 -2.20
CA THR A 91 -30.88 18.46 -1.73
C THR A 91 -29.93 18.72 -2.89
N GLN A 92 -29.94 17.89 -3.94
CA GLN A 92 -29.13 18.06 -5.14
C GLN A 92 -29.47 19.35 -5.90
N MET A 93 -30.76 19.64 -6.09
CA MET A 93 -31.21 20.85 -6.81
C MET A 93 -30.87 22.16 -6.08
N SER A 94 -30.82 22.15 -4.75
CA SER A 94 -30.46 23.35 -3.98
C SER A 94 -29.00 23.76 -4.18
N PHE A 95 -28.11 22.80 -4.47
CA PHE A 95 -26.65 23.01 -4.53
C PHE A 95 -26.16 23.50 -5.90
N GLU A 96 -26.83 23.09 -6.99
CA GLU A 96 -26.50 23.51 -8.37
C GLU A 96 -26.80 25.00 -8.62
N LYS A 97 -27.71 25.60 -7.84
CA LYS A 97 -28.04 27.02 -7.90
C LYS A 97 -26.94 27.94 -7.34
N ASP A 98 -26.06 27.43 -6.49
CA ASP A 98 -25.15 28.26 -5.71
C ASP A 98 -23.74 28.43 -6.31
N ASN A 99 -23.33 27.66 -7.34
CA ASN A 99 -21.88 27.53 -7.68
C ASN A 99 -21.37 27.77 -9.13
N GLY A 100 -22.18 28.08 -10.16
CA GLY A 100 -21.73 28.66 -11.46
C GLY A 100 -20.73 27.88 -12.39
N SER A 101 -20.96 27.91 -13.72
CA SER A 101 -20.21 27.16 -14.77
C SER A 101 -18.99 27.89 -15.38
N MET A 102 -17.86 27.22 -15.71
CA MET A 102 -16.80 27.72 -16.64
C MET A 102 -15.87 26.66 -17.30
N GLY A 103 -15.46 26.92 -18.56
CA GLY A 103 -14.70 26.05 -19.49
C GLY A 103 -13.25 26.46 -19.86
N VAL A 104 -12.66 25.79 -20.86
CA VAL A 104 -11.21 25.59 -21.15
C VAL A 104 -10.59 26.55 -22.21
N VAL A 105 -9.29 26.92 -22.09
CA VAL A 105 -8.44 27.58 -23.15
C VAL A 105 -6.96 27.09 -23.11
N ALA A 106 -6.28 27.00 -24.27
CA ALA A 106 -4.93 26.42 -24.52
C ALA A 106 -3.90 27.41 -25.18
N SER A 107 -2.56 27.14 -25.14
CA SER A 107 -1.45 27.53 -26.10
C SER A 107 0.00 27.31 -25.52
N PRO A 108 1.17 27.54 -26.21
CA PRO A 108 1.80 26.89 -27.39
C PRO A 108 3.35 26.52 -27.28
N GLN A 109 3.93 25.84 -28.29
CA GLN A 109 5.30 25.21 -28.43
C GLN A 109 6.52 26.14 -28.73
N ARG A 110 7.78 25.67 -28.47
CA ARG A 110 9.09 26.15 -29.02
C ARG A 110 10.13 25.01 -29.23
N ASP A 111 11.05 25.19 -30.19
CA ASP A 111 11.95 24.19 -30.85
C ASP A 111 13.46 24.16 -30.46
N ALA A 112 14.13 23.04 -30.85
CA ALA A 112 15.59 22.72 -31.07
C ALA A 112 16.45 22.12 -29.92
N PRO A 113 17.61 21.40 -30.11
CA PRO A 113 18.29 20.71 -31.24
C PRO A 113 18.65 19.18 -30.92
N PRO A 114 19.52 18.42 -31.66
CA PRO A 114 19.60 16.91 -31.63
C PRO A 114 20.66 16.27 -30.68
N PRO A 115 20.60 14.94 -30.41
CA PRO A 115 21.02 14.35 -29.12
C PRO A 115 22.39 13.67 -29.11
N ASP A 116 23.03 13.67 -27.93
CA ASP A 116 24.21 12.87 -27.60
C ASP A 116 23.87 11.83 -26.51
N LYS A 117 24.41 10.61 -26.64
CA LYS A 117 23.97 9.42 -25.90
C LYS A 117 24.58 9.34 -24.48
N ASP A 118 23.95 10.06 -23.56
CA ASP A 118 23.98 9.76 -22.13
C ASP A 118 22.53 9.71 -21.64
N ASP A 119 22.07 8.54 -21.23
CA ASP A 119 20.66 8.29 -20.83
C ASP A 119 20.27 9.04 -19.53
N GLU A 120 21.18 9.81 -18.94
CA GLU A 120 20.99 10.67 -17.76
C GLU A 120 21.22 12.17 -18.05
N LYS A 121 21.67 12.57 -19.27
CA LYS A 121 21.96 13.99 -19.61
C LYS A 121 20.74 14.82 -20.02
N ASP A 122 19.63 14.19 -20.38
CA ASP A 122 18.37 14.84 -20.79
C ASP A 122 17.39 15.08 -19.61
N LEU A 123 17.80 14.77 -18.37
CA LEU A 123 17.02 14.99 -17.16
C LEU A 123 17.50 16.26 -16.45
N PRO A 124 16.60 17.09 -15.87
CA PRO A 124 17.02 18.30 -15.20
C PRO A 124 18.02 17.99 -14.07
N PRO A 125 19.15 18.69 -13.99
CA PRO A 125 20.11 18.50 -12.92
C PRO A 125 19.44 18.84 -11.59
N VAL A 126 19.77 18.06 -10.55
CA VAL A 126 19.54 18.47 -9.16
C VAL A 126 20.21 19.83 -8.99
N VAL A 127 19.45 20.84 -8.60
CA VAL A 127 20.00 22.12 -8.19
C VAL A 127 20.85 21.86 -6.95
N GLU A 128 22.16 21.74 -7.14
CA GLU A 128 23.11 21.84 -6.04
C GLU A 128 23.10 23.29 -5.56
N ALA A 129 22.58 23.51 -4.35
CA ALA A 129 22.83 24.74 -3.62
C ALA A 129 24.34 24.81 -3.34
N THR A 130 25.04 25.61 -4.12
CA THR A 130 26.45 25.96 -3.89
C THR A 130 26.60 26.83 -2.65
N GLY A 131 27.67 26.59 -1.86
CA GLY A 131 28.27 27.62 -1.00
C GLY A 131 28.17 27.44 0.52
N ASP A 132 29.13 26.67 1.05
CA ASP A 132 29.89 26.89 2.29
C ASP A 132 29.29 26.89 3.71
N THR A 133 30.09 26.24 4.57
CA THR A 133 30.12 26.16 6.04
C THR A 133 29.07 25.31 6.74
N LEU A 134 29.50 24.09 7.09
CA LEU A 134 28.94 23.24 8.14
C LEU A 134 28.72 24.01 9.45
N PRO A 135 27.50 24.00 10.02
CA PRO A 135 27.31 24.02 11.45
C PRO A 135 27.08 22.58 11.91
N SER A 136 27.96 22.12 12.80
CA SER A 136 27.76 20.91 13.60
C SER A 136 26.44 21.00 14.35
N GLY A 137 25.49 20.10 14.06
CA GLY A 137 24.25 19.99 14.82
C GLY A 137 23.17 19.22 14.07
N SER A 138 22.97 17.97 14.49
CA SER A 138 21.87 17.05 14.13
C SER A 138 21.69 16.71 12.65
N THR A 139 22.40 15.68 12.18
CA THR A 139 21.96 14.86 11.05
C THR A 139 21.58 13.47 11.56
N ILE A 140 20.37 13.01 11.28
CA ILE A 140 20.09 11.56 11.28
C ILE A 140 20.70 11.03 9.98
N ASP A 141 22.01 10.80 10.01
CA ASP A 141 22.76 10.00 9.06
C ASP A 141 22.89 8.59 9.64
N GLY A 142 21.95 7.70 9.32
CA GLY A 142 22.14 6.27 9.53
C GLY A 142 22.84 5.67 8.30
N PRO A 143 23.98 4.96 8.43
CA PRO A 143 24.58 4.29 7.29
C PRO A 143 23.64 3.20 6.78
N VAL A 144 23.51 3.10 5.44
CA VAL A 144 22.97 1.89 4.81
C VAL A 144 23.84 0.71 5.23
N LEU A 145 23.33 -0.12 6.12
CA LEU A 145 23.93 -1.37 6.58
C LEU A 145 23.93 -2.36 5.40
N THR A 146 24.88 -2.21 4.48
CA THR A 146 25.19 -3.07 3.33
C THR A 146 24.00 -3.48 2.47
N SER A 147 23.90 -2.94 1.24
CA SER A 147 22.94 -3.42 0.22
C SER A 147 22.91 -4.96 0.19
N PRO A 148 21.75 -5.60 0.40
CA PRO A 148 21.68 -7.04 0.56
C PRO A 148 22.07 -7.75 -0.74
N LYS A 149 22.79 -8.87 -0.63
CA LYS A 149 23.05 -9.72 -1.80
C LYS A 149 21.74 -10.30 -2.31
N THR A 150 21.46 -10.11 -3.60
CA THR A 150 20.29 -10.67 -4.28
C THR A 150 20.48 -12.15 -4.61
N SER A 151 19.36 -12.86 -4.72
CA SER A 151 19.32 -14.18 -5.36
C SER A 151 19.81 -14.10 -6.81
N THR A 152 20.52 -15.15 -7.26
CA THR A 152 20.90 -15.33 -8.67
C THR A 152 19.78 -15.96 -9.51
N ASP A 153 18.74 -16.45 -8.87
CA ASP A 153 17.54 -16.98 -9.53
C ASP A 153 16.79 -15.86 -10.27
N ARG A 154 16.04 -16.23 -11.30
CA ARG A 154 15.26 -15.32 -12.14
C ARG A 154 13.80 -15.76 -12.24
N SER A 155 13.42 -16.88 -11.63
CA SER A 155 12.03 -17.33 -11.56
C SER A 155 11.26 -16.50 -10.54
N PHE A 156 9.97 -16.27 -10.80
CA PHE A 156 9.14 -15.52 -9.85
C PHE A 156 9.06 -16.21 -8.48
N SER A 157 8.84 -17.53 -8.45
CA SER A 157 8.67 -18.29 -7.21
C SER A 157 9.87 -18.17 -6.27
N ALA A 158 11.09 -18.17 -6.82
CA ALA A 158 12.30 -17.98 -6.03
C ALA A 158 12.50 -16.53 -5.55
N LEU A 159 11.92 -15.55 -6.25
CA LEU A 159 12.13 -14.13 -5.99
C LEU A 159 10.98 -13.46 -5.21
N GLU A 160 9.82 -14.08 -5.15
CA GLU A 160 8.61 -13.51 -4.57
C GLU A 160 8.82 -13.00 -3.14
N GLU A 161 9.31 -13.87 -2.26
CA GLU A 161 9.56 -13.52 -0.85
C GLU A 161 10.71 -12.52 -0.70
N GLU A 162 11.71 -12.55 -1.60
CA GLU A 162 12.76 -11.53 -1.63
C GLU A 162 12.17 -10.15 -1.95
N TYR A 163 11.32 -10.03 -2.97
CA TYR A 163 10.67 -8.77 -3.33
C TYR A 163 9.77 -8.25 -2.21
N LYS A 164 8.93 -9.10 -1.61
CA LYS A 164 8.08 -8.70 -0.47
C LYS A 164 8.93 -8.17 0.67
N ARG A 165 9.95 -8.92 1.07
CA ARG A 165 10.87 -8.55 2.15
C ARG A 165 11.60 -7.25 1.84
N PHE A 166 12.10 -7.08 0.62
CA PHE A 166 12.79 -5.85 0.21
C PHE A 166 11.83 -4.67 0.21
N PHE A 167 10.64 -4.81 -0.36
CA PHE A 167 9.68 -3.71 -0.43
C PHE A 167 9.24 -3.25 0.96
N VAL A 168 8.93 -4.20 1.85
CA VAL A 168 8.56 -3.91 3.24
C VAL A 168 9.72 -3.31 4.03
N GLY A 169 10.95 -3.78 3.80
CA GLY A 169 12.15 -3.32 4.50
C GLY A 169 12.74 -2.00 3.98
N ALA A 170 12.46 -1.63 2.73
CA ALA A 170 12.98 -0.42 2.12
C ALA A 170 12.48 0.83 2.84
N ARG A 171 13.41 1.76 3.11
CA ARG A 171 13.14 3.13 3.57
C ARG A 171 13.77 4.10 2.58
N PHE A 172 13.34 5.35 2.55
CA PHE A 172 14.07 6.36 1.80
C PHE A 172 15.44 6.56 2.43
N ARG A 173 16.49 6.68 1.61
CA ARG A 173 17.88 6.74 2.12
C ARG A 173 18.22 8.04 2.85
N SER A 174 17.43 9.09 2.64
CA SER A 174 17.55 10.38 3.30
C SER A 174 16.26 11.18 3.14
N LYS A 175 16.09 12.25 3.92
CA LYS A 175 14.97 13.18 3.79
C LYS A 175 14.89 13.82 2.40
N ALA A 176 16.04 14.21 1.83
CA ALA A 176 16.10 14.74 0.46
C ALA A 176 15.65 13.71 -0.59
N ALA A 177 15.98 12.42 -0.39
CA ALA A 177 15.51 11.36 -1.27
C ALA A 177 13.99 11.16 -1.16
N GLU A 178 13.44 11.21 0.05
CA GLU A 178 11.99 11.16 0.29
C GLU A 178 11.26 12.34 -0.35
N GLU A 179 11.75 13.57 -0.17
CA GLU A 179 11.17 14.78 -0.76
C GLU A 179 11.15 14.72 -2.28
N GLU A 180 12.23 14.26 -2.91
CA GLU A 180 12.31 14.09 -4.36
C GLU A 180 11.34 13.01 -4.87
N VAL A 181 11.27 11.86 -4.19
CA VAL A 181 10.30 10.82 -4.53
C VAL A 181 8.88 11.37 -4.44
N HIS A 182 8.52 12.04 -3.34
CA HIS A 182 7.19 12.61 -3.15
C HIS A 182 6.85 13.68 -4.19
N ARG A 183 7.84 14.49 -4.63
CA ARG A 183 7.68 15.46 -5.72
C ARG A 183 7.29 14.74 -7.03
N LEU A 184 8.00 13.66 -7.37
CA LEU A 184 7.73 12.87 -8.57
C LEU A 184 6.34 12.20 -8.49
N CYS A 185 5.98 11.64 -7.34
CA CYS A 185 4.68 11.02 -7.08
C CYS A 185 3.52 12.00 -7.23
N ARG A 186 3.58 13.18 -6.58
CA ARG A 186 2.53 14.22 -6.70
C ARG A 186 2.35 14.69 -8.13
N ALA A 187 3.46 14.92 -8.82
CA ALA A 187 3.37 15.31 -10.22
C ALA A 187 2.76 14.18 -11.06
N ALA A 188 3.04 12.90 -10.77
CA ALA A 188 2.45 11.78 -11.52
C ALA A 188 0.94 11.64 -11.25
N ALA A 189 0.52 11.89 -10.01
CA ALA A 189 -0.88 11.95 -9.64
C ALA A 189 -1.63 13.10 -10.35
N THR A 190 -0.94 14.19 -10.71
CA THR A 190 -1.53 15.26 -11.53
C THR A 190 -1.87 14.79 -12.94
N ASP A 191 -1.10 13.83 -13.49
CA ASP A 191 -1.35 13.25 -14.81
C ASP A 191 -2.19 11.95 -14.75
N ARG A 192 -2.79 11.64 -13.59
CA ARG A 192 -3.48 10.37 -13.33
C ARG A 192 -4.52 10.00 -14.39
N SER A 193 -5.33 10.97 -14.82
CA SER A 193 -6.36 10.74 -15.85
C SER A 193 -5.79 10.23 -17.18
N ARG A 194 -4.57 10.65 -17.55
CA ARG A 194 -3.90 10.17 -18.76
C ARG A 194 -3.44 8.73 -18.61
N TYR A 195 -2.89 8.39 -17.44
CA TYR A 195 -2.53 7.01 -17.13
C TYR A 195 -3.76 6.10 -17.04
N GLU A 196 -4.85 6.58 -16.45
CA GLU A 196 -6.12 5.85 -16.36
C GLU A 196 -6.73 5.58 -17.74
N SER A 197 -6.63 6.52 -18.69
CA SER A 197 -7.09 6.28 -20.07
C SER A 197 -6.38 5.10 -20.76
N VAL A 198 -5.11 4.85 -20.41
CA VAL A 198 -4.34 3.68 -20.89
C VAL A 198 -4.67 2.44 -20.04
N ALA A 199 -4.86 2.61 -18.72
CA ALA A 199 -5.25 1.56 -17.81
C ALA A 199 -6.59 0.92 -18.21
N GLU A 200 -7.58 1.72 -18.56
CA GLU A 200 -8.89 1.28 -19.03
C GLU A 200 -8.81 0.43 -20.31
N GLN A 201 -7.88 0.78 -21.22
CA GLN A 201 -7.68 0.05 -22.47
C GLN A 201 -6.87 -1.24 -22.30
N THR A 202 -6.06 -1.34 -21.24
CA THR A 202 -5.06 -2.42 -21.10
C THR A 202 -5.30 -3.32 -19.89
N GLY A 203 -6.13 -2.92 -18.93
CA GLY A 203 -6.29 -3.58 -17.63
C GLY A 203 -5.09 -3.42 -16.69
N ILE A 204 -4.12 -2.57 -17.04
CA ILE A 204 -2.88 -2.37 -16.27
C ILE A 204 -3.07 -1.18 -15.31
N PRO A 205 -2.73 -1.31 -14.02
CA PRO A 205 -2.90 -0.22 -13.06
C PRO A 205 -2.13 1.05 -13.46
N TRP A 206 -2.78 2.21 -13.32
CA TRP A 206 -2.23 3.50 -13.72
C TRP A 206 -0.85 3.77 -13.09
N TRP A 207 -0.65 3.37 -11.82
CA TRP A 207 0.59 3.57 -11.09
C TRP A 207 1.75 2.72 -11.63
N PHE A 208 1.45 1.56 -12.22
CA PHE A 208 2.45 0.73 -12.90
C PHE A 208 2.92 1.41 -14.19
N ILE A 209 1.96 1.93 -14.96
CA ILE A 209 2.23 2.70 -16.19
C ILE A 209 3.04 3.96 -15.86
N ALA A 210 2.67 4.68 -14.80
CA ALA A 210 3.39 5.86 -14.34
C ALA A 210 4.82 5.55 -13.90
N ALA A 211 5.05 4.42 -13.23
CA ALA A 211 6.39 3.98 -12.83
C ALA A 211 7.29 3.70 -14.05
N ILE A 212 6.77 3.01 -15.08
CA ILE A 212 7.49 2.81 -16.34
C ILE A 212 7.74 4.16 -17.02
N HIS A 213 6.72 5.02 -17.13
CA HIS A 213 6.85 6.32 -17.80
C HIS A 213 7.91 7.22 -17.15
N LEU A 214 7.99 7.19 -15.81
CA LEU A 214 9.04 7.87 -15.05
C LEU A 214 10.43 7.34 -15.41
N LEU A 215 10.59 6.02 -15.50
CA LEU A 215 11.89 5.40 -15.72
C LEU A 215 12.36 5.51 -17.17
N GLU A 216 11.45 5.42 -18.14
CA GLU A 216 11.77 5.42 -19.57
C GLU A 216 11.93 6.82 -20.18
N SER A 217 11.33 7.85 -19.56
CA SER A 217 11.32 9.19 -20.18
C SER A 217 11.15 10.35 -19.20
N GLY A 218 11.27 10.11 -17.89
CA GLY A 218 11.08 11.17 -16.88
C GLY A 218 9.67 11.77 -16.89
N ARG A 219 8.67 11.01 -17.34
CA ARG A 219 7.28 11.43 -17.58
C ARG A 219 7.09 12.44 -18.72
N ASN A 220 7.92 12.38 -19.76
CA ASN A 220 7.77 13.23 -20.92
C ASN A 220 6.71 12.68 -21.90
N PHE A 221 5.51 13.25 -21.84
CA PHE A 221 4.39 12.88 -22.73
C PHE A 221 4.59 13.20 -24.22
N SER A 222 5.72 13.78 -24.62
CA SER A 222 6.11 13.93 -26.03
C SER A 222 7.02 12.80 -26.53
N ARG A 223 7.27 11.79 -25.69
CA ARG A 223 8.13 10.64 -25.97
C ARG A 223 7.38 9.31 -25.87
N HIS A 224 7.83 8.32 -26.64
CA HIS A 224 7.32 6.97 -26.66
C HIS A 224 7.61 6.27 -25.32
N LEU A 225 6.60 5.60 -24.76
CA LEU A 225 6.77 4.77 -23.56
C LEU A 225 7.72 3.58 -23.77
N HIS A 226 7.93 3.17 -25.02
CA HIS A 226 8.81 2.06 -25.38
C HIS A 226 10.26 2.25 -24.90
N ASN A 227 10.81 3.44 -25.16
CA ASN A 227 12.26 3.71 -25.06
C ASN A 227 12.62 5.21 -25.09
N GLY A 228 11.64 6.12 -24.95
CA GLY A 228 11.91 7.56 -24.89
C GLY A 228 12.12 8.28 -26.23
N ASP A 229 11.96 7.62 -27.38
CA ASP A 229 12.00 8.28 -28.69
C ASP A 229 10.87 9.31 -28.86
N ARG A 230 11.03 10.35 -29.70
CA ARG A 230 9.98 11.38 -29.89
C ARG A 230 8.75 10.81 -30.62
N LEU A 231 7.55 11.20 -30.18
CA LEU A 231 6.27 10.77 -30.79
C LEU A 231 6.04 11.29 -32.23
N THR A 232 6.89 12.19 -32.72
CA THR A 232 6.82 12.75 -34.08
C THR A 232 7.25 11.78 -35.19
N ALA A 233 7.76 10.60 -34.82
CA ALA A 233 8.14 9.54 -35.73
C ALA A 233 7.90 8.19 -35.05
N ARG A 234 8.08 7.08 -35.76
CA ARG A 234 8.14 5.76 -35.12
C ARG A 234 9.47 5.59 -34.38
N THR A 235 9.49 4.68 -33.39
CA THR A 235 10.70 4.36 -32.65
C THR A 235 11.85 3.95 -33.56
N LYS A 236 13.02 4.56 -33.37
CA LYS A 236 14.30 4.22 -34.01
C LYS A 236 15.10 3.27 -33.14
N ASN A 237 14.98 3.45 -31.82
CA ASN A 237 15.56 2.56 -30.82
C ASN A 237 14.68 1.33 -30.63
N ILE A 238 15.23 0.28 -30.00
CA ILE A 238 14.55 -1.00 -29.83
C ILE A 238 13.41 -0.83 -28.79
N PRO A 239 12.21 -1.39 -29.01
CA PRO A 239 11.74 -2.06 -30.23
C PRO A 239 11.55 -1.04 -31.37
N LYS A 240 12.14 -1.30 -32.55
CA LYS A 240 12.10 -0.39 -33.69
C LYS A 240 10.72 -0.40 -34.38
N ASN A 241 10.40 0.69 -35.07
CA ASN A 241 9.23 0.87 -35.94
C ASN A 241 7.86 0.80 -35.23
N ARG A 242 7.81 1.18 -33.95
CA ARG A 242 6.57 1.24 -33.15
C ARG A 242 6.02 2.67 -33.00
N PRO A 243 4.72 2.85 -32.74
CA PRO A 243 3.62 1.87 -32.82
C PRO A 243 3.46 1.28 -34.21
N LEU A 244 2.88 0.08 -34.35
CA LEU A 244 2.69 -0.54 -35.68
C LEU A 244 1.57 0.12 -36.49
N SER A 245 0.47 0.47 -35.83
CA SER A 245 -0.71 1.11 -36.44
C SER A 245 -0.69 2.63 -36.27
N GLY A 246 -1.38 3.34 -37.18
CA GLY A 246 -1.47 4.80 -37.19
C GLY A 246 -0.29 5.52 -37.84
N SER A 247 -0.37 6.85 -37.85
CA SER A 247 0.64 7.74 -38.46
C SER A 247 1.08 8.80 -37.44
N PRO A 248 2.38 9.16 -37.41
CA PRO A 248 2.87 10.21 -36.52
C PRO A 248 2.34 11.61 -36.91
N PRO A 249 2.31 12.57 -35.97
CA PRO A 249 2.69 12.42 -34.57
C PRO A 249 1.68 11.56 -33.81
N PHE A 250 2.19 10.61 -33.02
CA PHE A 250 1.37 9.73 -32.21
C PHE A 250 0.92 10.45 -30.93
N SER A 251 -0.26 10.13 -30.41
CA SER A 251 -0.55 10.46 -29.02
C SER A 251 0.30 9.60 -28.10
N TRP A 252 0.53 10.08 -26.88
CA TRP A 252 1.27 9.30 -25.89
C TRP A 252 0.51 8.02 -25.53
N GLU A 253 -0.81 8.10 -25.40
CA GLU A 253 -1.71 7.01 -25.06
C GLU A 253 -1.62 5.89 -26.12
N GLN A 254 -1.62 6.25 -27.41
CA GLN A 254 -1.46 5.28 -28.50
C GLN A 254 -0.10 4.57 -28.43
N SER A 255 0.97 5.31 -28.11
CA SER A 255 2.28 4.70 -27.90
C SER A 255 2.35 3.83 -26.65
N ALA A 256 1.69 4.24 -25.57
CA ALA A 256 1.71 3.52 -24.30
C ALA A 256 0.99 2.17 -24.43
N VAL A 257 -0.16 2.15 -25.09
CA VAL A 257 -0.91 0.91 -25.39
C VAL A 257 -0.07 -0.05 -26.22
N ASP A 258 0.55 0.39 -27.32
CA ASP A 258 1.42 -0.49 -28.15
C ASP A 258 2.61 -1.04 -27.33
N ALA A 259 3.23 -0.22 -26.48
CA ALA A 259 4.35 -0.64 -25.63
C ALA A 259 3.96 -1.73 -24.62
N LEU A 260 2.82 -1.54 -23.94
CA LEU A 260 2.34 -2.45 -22.90
C LEU A 260 1.78 -3.76 -23.49
N GLN A 261 1.27 -3.71 -24.73
CA GLN A 261 0.81 -4.90 -25.45
C GLN A 261 1.97 -5.83 -25.84
N ILE A 262 3.09 -5.29 -26.33
CA ILE A 262 4.28 -6.09 -26.69
C ILE A 262 4.82 -6.89 -25.48
N LYS A 263 4.66 -6.35 -24.27
CA LYS A 263 5.14 -6.99 -23.04
C LYS A 263 4.16 -8.02 -22.47
N HIS A 264 3.01 -8.24 -23.12
CA HIS A 264 1.95 -9.15 -22.65
C HIS A 264 1.48 -8.87 -21.22
N PHE A 265 1.62 -7.61 -20.75
CA PHE A 265 1.16 -7.23 -19.41
C PHE A 265 -0.35 -7.04 -19.34
N HIS A 266 -0.99 -6.73 -20.46
CA HIS A 266 -2.44 -6.63 -20.61
C HIS A 266 -3.17 -7.97 -20.42
N GLU A 267 -2.45 -9.09 -20.51
CA GLU A 267 -2.99 -10.44 -20.29
C GLU A 267 -2.94 -10.85 -18.80
N ARG A 268 -2.48 -9.95 -17.91
CA ARG A 268 -2.15 -10.27 -16.52
C ARG A 268 -3.09 -9.60 -15.52
N THR A 269 -3.49 -10.37 -14.51
CA THR A 269 -4.45 -9.94 -13.49
C THR A 269 -3.84 -9.86 -12.08
N ASP A 270 -2.71 -10.54 -11.83
CA ASP A 270 -1.98 -10.44 -10.56
C ASP A 270 -1.16 -9.16 -10.51
N TRP A 271 -1.60 -8.17 -9.76
CA TRP A 271 -0.87 -6.93 -9.51
C TRP A 271 -0.34 -6.85 -8.07
N SER A 272 -0.10 -8.00 -7.44
CA SER A 272 0.57 -8.06 -6.15
C SER A 272 1.95 -7.40 -6.20
N ILE A 273 2.38 -6.83 -5.08
CA ILE A 273 3.61 -6.05 -5.05
C ILE A 273 4.83 -6.84 -5.52
N ALA A 274 4.91 -8.14 -5.17
CA ALA A 274 5.99 -9.00 -5.63
C ALA A 274 5.96 -9.16 -7.15
N ARG A 275 4.78 -9.33 -7.74
CA ARG A 275 4.60 -9.51 -9.18
C ARG A 275 4.89 -8.22 -9.94
N VAL A 276 4.46 -7.09 -9.40
CA VAL A 276 4.80 -5.74 -9.91
C VAL A 276 6.31 -5.55 -9.97
N LEU A 277 7.01 -5.81 -8.86
CA LEU A 277 8.46 -5.64 -8.78
C LEU A 277 9.19 -6.60 -9.71
N TYR A 278 8.74 -7.85 -9.80
CA TYR A 278 9.26 -8.83 -10.75
C TYR A 278 9.10 -8.35 -12.20
N ARG A 279 7.92 -7.84 -12.58
CA ARG A 279 7.67 -7.34 -13.95
C ARG A 279 8.48 -6.09 -14.27
N LEU A 280 8.64 -5.18 -13.32
CA LEU A 280 9.46 -3.98 -13.48
C LEU A 280 10.95 -4.35 -13.62
N GLU A 281 11.44 -5.30 -12.82
CA GLU A 281 12.82 -5.80 -12.99
C GLU A 281 12.98 -6.58 -14.31
N GLN A 282 11.98 -7.37 -14.72
CA GLN A 282 11.98 -8.04 -16.02
C GLN A 282 11.95 -7.03 -17.18
N TYR A 283 11.24 -5.91 -17.01
CA TYR A 283 11.16 -4.84 -18.00
C TYR A 283 12.54 -4.25 -18.28
N ASN A 284 13.30 -3.95 -17.21
CA ASN A 284 14.68 -3.48 -17.28
C ASN A 284 15.69 -4.59 -17.64
N GLY A 285 15.48 -5.80 -17.15
CA GLY A 285 16.37 -6.95 -17.23
C GLY A 285 17.05 -7.34 -15.91
N PHE A 286 17.28 -8.65 -15.72
CA PHE A 286 17.83 -9.28 -14.51
C PHE A 286 19.36 -9.23 -14.38
N GLY A 287 20.05 -8.31 -15.07
CA GLY A 287 21.53 -8.26 -15.10
C GLY A 287 22.17 -8.13 -13.72
N TYR A 288 21.52 -7.41 -12.80
CA TYR A 288 21.99 -7.19 -11.43
C TYR A 288 21.96 -8.45 -10.54
N ARG A 289 21.27 -9.51 -10.98
CA ARG A 289 21.23 -10.82 -10.32
C ARG A 289 22.35 -11.75 -10.77
N ASN A 290 23.18 -11.34 -11.73
CA ASN A 290 24.33 -12.14 -12.14
C ASN A 290 25.26 -12.39 -10.94
N SER A 291 25.88 -13.57 -10.90
CA SER A 291 26.73 -14.03 -9.80
C SER A 291 27.90 -13.08 -9.48
N SER A 292 28.38 -12.33 -10.48
CA SER A 292 29.44 -11.33 -10.37
C SER A 292 28.98 -9.96 -9.86
N VAL A 293 27.67 -9.69 -9.79
CA VAL A 293 27.10 -8.39 -9.42
C VAL A 293 26.35 -8.49 -8.08
N ARG A 294 25.26 -9.26 -8.04
CA ARG A 294 24.43 -9.56 -6.85
C ARG A 294 24.09 -8.36 -5.96
N ILE A 295 23.58 -7.28 -6.54
CA ILE A 295 23.03 -6.13 -5.79
C ILE A 295 21.54 -5.92 -6.13
N PRO A 296 20.76 -5.24 -5.27
CA PRO A 296 19.43 -4.78 -5.64
C PRO A 296 19.53 -3.79 -6.79
N THR A 297 18.78 -4.02 -7.87
CA THR A 297 18.85 -3.17 -9.06
C THR A 297 18.49 -1.71 -8.73
N PRO A 298 19.27 -0.71 -9.16
CA PRO A 298 18.91 0.71 -9.03
C PRO A 298 17.58 1.03 -9.72
N TYR A 299 17.20 0.29 -10.77
CA TYR A 299 15.93 0.48 -11.47
C TYR A 299 14.72 0.32 -10.55
N LEU A 300 14.81 -0.55 -9.54
CA LEU A 300 13.79 -0.68 -8.50
C LEU A 300 14.12 0.16 -7.26
N TRP A 301 15.35 0.06 -6.78
CA TRP A 301 15.68 0.39 -5.38
C TRP A 301 16.48 1.68 -5.20
N SER A 302 16.85 2.39 -6.27
CA SER A 302 17.51 3.69 -6.15
C SER A 302 16.67 4.67 -5.31
N LEU A 303 17.35 5.52 -4.54
CA LEU A 303 16.78 6.39 -3.49
C LEU A 303 16.27 5.68 -2.22
N THR A 304 16.39 4.35 -2.12
CA THR A 304 16.08 3.60 -0.90
C THR A 304 17.32 3.14 -0.15
N THR A 305 17.14 2.71 1.10
CA THR A 305 18.16 2.06 1.92
C THR A 305 18.66 0.73 1.35
N LEU A 306 18.04 0.17 0.31
CA LEU A 306 18.48 -1.09 -0.28
C LEU A 306 19.54 -0.89 -1.37
N TYR A 307 19.68 0.30 -1.94
CA TYR A 307 20.64 0.60 -3.01
C TYR A 307 21.68 1.63 -2.55
N ASN A 308 22.95 1.26 -2.65
CA ASN A 308 24.07 2.16 -2.37
C ASN A 308 24.70 2.68 -3.68
N LYS A 309 25.35 1.80 -4.43
CA LYS A 309 26.06 2.09 -5.68
C LYS A 309 26.18 0.84 -6.54
N GLY A 310 26.60 1.02 -7.78
CA GLY A 310 26.68 0.00 -8.81
C GLY A 310 25.59 0.19 -9.85
N LYS A 311 25.94 0.41 -11.13
CA LYS A 311 24.97 0.40 -12.23
C LYS A 311 25.59 -0.06 -13.54
N TYR A 312 24.77 -0.57 -14.44
CA TYR A 312 25.16 -0.71 -15.84
C TYR A 312 25.21 0.68 -16.48
N SER A 313 26.39 1.09 -16.97
CA SER A 313 26.54 2.36 -17.67
C SER A 313 26.05 2.28 -19.12
N ARG A 314 26.01 1.05 -19.66
CA ARG A 314 25.41 0.64 -20.92
C ARG A 314 25.25 -0.89 -20.91
N ASP A 315 24.53 -1.44 -21.88
CA ASP A 315 24.28 -2.88 -21.98
C ASP A 315 25.55 -3.71 -21.81
N GLY A 316 25.53 -4.61 -20.82
CA GLY A 316 26.63 -5.53 -20.51
C GLY A 316 27.81 -4.92 -19.73
N HIS A 317 27.86 -3.60 -19.53
CA HIS A 317 28.94 -2.92 -18.82
C HIS A 317 28.52 -2.44 -17.42
N TYR A 318 28.73 -3.31 -16.42
CA TYR A 318 28.50 -2.98 -15.01
C TYR A 318 29.69 -2.22 -14.42
N ASP A 319 29.41 -1.08 -13.79
CA ASP A 319 30.38 -0.31 -13.00
C ASP A 319 29.96 -0.32 -11.53
N PRO A 320 30.77 -0.87 -10.61
CA PRO A 320 30.47 -0.95 -9.18
C PRO A 320 30.50 0.40 -8.44
N ASN A 321 31.02 1.46 -9.06
CA ASN A 321 31.21 2.77 -8.43
C ASN A 321 30.20 3.82 -8.90
N LEU A 322 29.53 3.61 -10.02
CA LEU A 322 28.49 4.53 -10.47
C LEU A 322 27.25 4.46 -9.58
N VAL A 323 26.66 5.61 -9.29
CA VAL A 323 25.45 5.74 -8.46
C VAL A 323 24.31 6.21 -9.36
N SER A 324 23.16 5.52 -9.31
CA SER A 324 21.94 6.03 -9.93
C SER A 324 21.42 7.25 -9.16
N LYS A 325 21.14 8.35 -9.87
CA LYS A 325 20.44 9.52 -9.30
C LYS A 325 18.93 9.45 -9.56
N GLN A 326 18.50 8.61 -10.50
CA GLN A 326 17.10 8.40 -10.84
C GLN A 326 16.33 7.71 -9.70
N CYS A 327 15.07 8.09 -9.52
CA CYS A 327 14.16 7.41 -8.60
C CYS A 327 13.88 5.99 -9.10
N GLY A 328 14.11 4.98 -8.25
CA GLY A 328 13.74 3.60 -8.57
C GLY A 328 12.23 3.38 -8.51
N ALA A 329 11.73 2.39 -9.26
CA ALA A 329 10.31 2.07 -9.34
C ALA A 329 9.71 1.72 -7.96
N ALA A 330 10.42 0.94 -7.14
CA ALA A 330 9.95 0.56 -5.82
C ALA A 330 9.93 1.76 -4.85
N ALA A 331 10.90 2.67 -4.97
CA ALA A 331 10.89 3.94 -4.24
C ALA A 331 9.66 4.78 -4.62
N PHE A 332 9.38 4.89 -5.92
CA PHE A 332 8.22 5.60 -6.45
C PHE A 332 6.89 5.00 -5.98
N LEU A 333 6.73 3.68 -6.05
CA LEU A 333 5.52 3.00 -5.56
C LEU A 333 5.32 3.19 -4.05
N ARG A 334 6.40 3.11 -3.25
CA ARG A 334 6.34 3.47 -1.82
C ARG A 334 5.93 4.92 -1.61
N GLY A 335 6.45 5.82 -2.43
CA GLY A 335 6.09 7.24 -2.40
C GLY A 335 4.61 7.48 -2.70
N LEU A 336 4.03 6.79 -3.70
CA LEU A 336 2.61 6.90 -4.03
C LEU A 336 1.72 6.47 -2.87
N VAL A 337 2.08 5.38 -2.17
CA VAL A 337 1.39 4.96 -0.94
C VAL A 337 1.56 6.00 0.17
N ALA A 338 2.78 6.50 0.36
CA ALA A 338 3.09 7.46 1.42
C ALA A 338 2.34 8.80 1.27
N ILE A 339 2.04 9.23 0.04
CA ILE A 339 1.28 10.45 -0.22
C ILE A 339 -0.23 10.21 -0.40
N GLY A 340 -0.72 8.99 -0.19
CA GLY A 340 -2.14 8.64 -0.34
C GLY A 340 -2.64 8.60 -1.80
N ALA A 341 -1.76 8.63 -2.79
CA ALA A 341 -2.17 8.60 -4.20
C ALA A 341 -2.67 7.23 -4.66
N ILE A 342 -2.22 6.16 -4.00
CA ILE A 342 -2.71 4.79 -4.13
C ILE A 342 -2.74 4.17 -2.75
N ASP A 343 -3.63 3.21 -2.53
CA ASP A 343 -3.60 2.42 -1.32
C ASP A 343 -2.65 1.23 -1.46
N SER A 344 -1.97 0.90 -0.37
CA SER A 344 -1.23 -0.34 -0.18
C SER A 344 -2.00 -1.61 -0.58
N MET A 345 -3.34 -1.59 -0.47
CA MET A 345 -4.18 -2.73 -0.80
C MET A 345 -4.47 -2.85 -2.31
N GLU A 346 -4.10 -1.86 -3.11
CA GLU A 346 -4.10 -1.97 -4.58
C GLU A 346 -3.05 -2.97 -5.09
N PHE A 347 -2.06 -3.34 -4.27
CA PHE A 347 -1.11 -4.40 -4.57
C PHE A 347 -1.67 -5.81 -4.29
N THR A 348 -2.87 -6.09 -4.81
CA THR A 348 -3.54 -7.39 -4.66
C THR A 348 -3.93 -7.97 -6.01
N GLY A 349 -3.80 -9.29 -6.18
CA GLY A 349 -4.27 -9.98 -7.39
C GLY A 349 -3.88 -11.47 -7.45
N ILE A 350 -4.63 -12.25 -8.24
CA ILE A 350 -4.34 -13.64 -8.61
C ILE A 350 -4.21 -13.69 -10.13
N ASP A 351 -3.23 -14.43 -10.65
CA ASP A 351 -2.97 -14.56 -12.09
C ASP A 351 -3.84 -15.72 -12.61
N SER A 352 -4.78 -15.44 -13.51
CA SER A 352 -5.65 -16.46 -14.12
C SER A 352 -5.43 -16.62 -15.64
N GLY A 353 -4.32 -16.11 -16.18
CA GLY A 353 -4.02 -16.15 -17.61
C GLY A 353 -3.63 -17.55 -18.13
N THR A 354 -4.34 -18.02 -19.16
CA THR A 354 -4.14 -19.31 -19.83
C THR A 354 -2.87 -19.33 -20.70
N GLY A 355 -1.79 -19.87 -20.16
CA GLY A 355 -0.55 -20.23 -20.85
C GLY A 355 0.25 -21.18 -19.96
N GLU A 356 -0.02 -22.48 -20.11
CA GLU A 356 0.51 -23.67 -19.41
C GLU A 356 2.02 -23.60 -19.02
N VAL A 357 2.54 -24.11 -17.88
CA VAL A 357 2.10 -25.18 -16.95
C VAL A 357 2.63 -24.93 -15.50
N GLU A 358 1.89 -25.50 -14.53
CA GLU A 358 2.20 -25.92 -13.14
C GLU A 358 1.82 -25.03 -11.94
N GLU A 359 0.77 -25.53 -11.26
CA GLU A 359 0.35 -25.46 -9.85
C GLU A 359 -0.06 -24.09 -9.27
N SER A 360 -1.37 -23.83 -9.11
CA SER A 360 -2.28 -24.30 -8.04
C SER A 360 -2.19 -23.47 -6.75
N GLY A 361 -3.25 -22.72 -6.44
CA GLY A 361 -3.53 -22.26 -5.07
C GLY A 361 -3.99 -20.81 -4.91
N SER A 362 -5.27 -20.56 -5.18
CA SER A 362 -6.01 -19.31 -5.00
C SER A 362 -6.21 -18.88 -3.53
N ALA A 363 -6.16 -17.57 -3.23
CA ALA A 363 -7.16 -16.86 -2.42
C ALA A 363 -6.95 -15.32 -2.42
N VAL A 364 -7.92 -14.58 -2.97
CA VAL A 364 -8.01 -13.11 -3.04
C VAL A 364 -8.97 -12.59 -1.99
N ILE A 365 -8.60 -11.51 -1.31
CA ILE A 365 -9.52 -10.54 -0.70
C ILE A 365 -8.98 -9.14 -1.02
N LYS A 366 -9.81 -8.34 -1.69
CA LYS A 366 -9.61 -6.91 -1.96
C LYS A 366 -10.24 -6.06 -0.86
N PRO A 367 -9.63 -4.92 -0.53
CA PRO A 367 -10.24 -3.78 0.15
C PRO A 367 -10.54 -2.63 -0.83
N ILE A 368 -11.42 -1.70 -0.44
CA ILE A 368 -11.58 -0.37 -1.06
C ILE A 368 -11.62 0.70 0.05
N ASN A 369 -10.99 1.83 -0.27
CA ASN A 369 -10.63 3.02 0.51
C ASN A 369 -11.72 4.10 0.55
N ASP A 370 -11.49 5.17 1.35
CA ASP A 370 -11.16 6.52 0.78
C ASP A 370 -10.96 7.63 1.87
N GLU A 371 -9.87 8.42 1.69
CA GLU A 371 -9.54 9.76 2.25
C GLU A 371 -10.45 10.87 1.63
N PRO A 372 -10.74 12.06 2.23
CA PRO A 372 -9.78 13.14 2.62
C PRO A 372 -10.30 14.08 3.79
N PRO A 373 -9.82 15.34 4.01
CA PRO A 373 -8.48 15.88 4.22
C PRO A 373 -8.26 16.30 5.70
N ALA A 374 -7.08 16.06 6.30
CA ALA A 374 -6.86 16.44 7.69
C ALA A 374 -6.34 17.89 7.85
N LEU A 375 -7.26 18.77 8.28
CA LEU A 375 -7.03 19.72 9.40
C LEU A 375 -6.06 19.11 10.43
N PRO A 376 -5.17 19.88 11.11
CA PRO A 376 -4.08 19.33 11.93
C PRO A 376 -4.55 18.13 12.74
N THR A 377 -4.15 16.94 12.30
CA THR A 377 -4.69 15.69 12.81
C THR A 377 -4.29 15.58 14.27
N PRO A 378 -5.20 15.19 15.19
CA PRO A 378 -4.78 14.77 16.51
C PRO A 378 -3.79 13.63 16.30
N GLU A 379 -2.54 13.83 16.71
CA GLU A 379 -1.54 12.78 16.74
C GLU A 379 -2.16 11.55 17.42
N HIS A 380 -2.05 10.35 16.80
CA HIS A 380 -2.65 9.14 17.36
C HIS A 380 -2.19 9.01 18.82
N ALA A 381 -3.10 9.04 19.78
CA ALA A 381 -2.71 9.22 21.19
C ALA A 381 -1.73 8.14 21.69
N PHE A 382 -1.80 6.92 21.12
CA PHE A 382 -0.81 5.88 21.39
C PHE A 382 0.59 6.18 20.82
N LYS A 383 0.72 6.88 19.69
CA LYS A 383 2.02 7.32 19.14
C LYS A 383 2.72 8.24 20.13
N THR A 384 2.05 9.31 20.56
CA THR A 384 2.60 10.26 21.53
C THR A 384 2.97 9.53 22.83
N PHE A 385 2.10 8.65 23.33
CA PHE A 385 2.38 7.82 24.50
C PHE A 385 3.64 6.95 24.30
N PHE A 386 3.71 6.21 23.20
CA PHE A 386 4.78 5.25 22.93
C PHE A 386 6.13 5.97 22.78
N GLU A 387 6.21 6.99 21.94
CA GLU A 387 7.44 7.74 21.67
C GLU A 387 7.93 8.50 22.92
N THR A 388 7.00 9.02 23.74
CA THR A 388 7.35 9.69 25.01
C THR A 388 7.92 8.71 26.05
N ASN A 389 7.38 7.50 26.13
CA ASN A 389 7.75 6.52 27.17
C ASN A 389 8.84 5.54 26.75
N LEU A 390 9.20 5.49 25.46
CA LEU A 390 10.20 4.58 24.89
C LEU A 390 11.13 5.29 23.88
N PRO A 391 11.77 6.43 24.23
CA PRO A 391 12.73 7.07 23.33
C PRO A 391 13.92 6.16 22.96
N GLU A 392 14.21 5.15 23.80
CA GLU A 392 15.25 4.14 23.57
C GLU A 392 14.86 3.05 22.56
N VAL A 393 13.57 2.87 22.25
CA VAL A 393 13.10 1.85 21.30
C VAL A 393 13.12 2.44 19.90
N THR A 394 14.23 2.27 19.20
CA THR A 394 14.45 2.83 17.86
C THR A 394 14.25 1.83 16.73
N ASN A 395 14.24 0.53 17.03
CA ASN A 395 14.11 -0.54 16.04
C ASN A 395 12.68 -1.03 15.85
N PHE A 396 11.69 -0.43 16.52
CA PHE A 396 10.27 -0.68 16.29
C PHE A 396 9.49 0.63 16.26
N ARG A 397 8.53 0.75 15.35
CA ARG A 397 7.58 1.85 15.32
C ARG A 397 6.40 1.55 16.25
N TRP A 398 5.78 2.60 16.80
CA TRP A 398 4.60 2.50 17.64
C TRP A 398 3.46 1.71 16.96
N ASP A 399 3.26 1.88 15.65
CA ASP A 399 2.18 1.22 14.91
C ASP A 399 2.37 -0.29 14.75
N GLU A 400 3.61 -0.80 14.83
CA GLU A 400 3.87 -2.24 14.81
C GLU A 400 3.23 -2.93 16.03
N PHE A 401 3.13 -2.22 17.16
CA PHE A 401 2.47 -2.73 18.37
C PHE A 401 0.94 -2.75 18.27
N LEU A 402 0.35 -2.12 17.25
CA LEU A 402 -1.08 -2.20 16.96
C LEU A 402 -1.43 -3.34 15.98
N THR A 403 -0.45 -4.20 15.66
CA THR A 403 -0.67 -5.30 14.72
C THR A 403 -1.71 -6.31 15.23
N LYS A 404 -2.74 -6.50 14.41
CA LYS A 404 -3.85 -7.43 14.66
C LYS A 404 -3.50 -8.81 14.11
N GLY A 405 -4.06 -9.85 14.73
CA GLY A 405 -3.85 -11.22 14.28
C GLY A 405 -4.49 -11.51 12.92
N SER A 406 -3.98 -12.52 12.22
CA SER A 406 -4.38 -12.83 10.83
C SER A 406 -5.88 -13.06 10.62
N SER A 407 -6.58 -13.66 11.59
CA SER A 407 -8.02 -13.90 11.50
C SER A 407 -8.85 -12.61 11.44
N HIS A 408 -8.31 -11.48 11.94
CA HIS A 408 -9.01 -10.20 11.88
C HIS A 408 -9.17 -9.70 10.45
N HIS A 409 -8.24 -10.04 9.56
CA HIS A 409 -8.19 -9.57 8.18
C HIS A 409 -8.76 -10.57 7.16
N GLN A 410 -9.29 -11.72 7.61
CA GLN A 410 -9.76 -12.80 6.73
C GLN A 410 -11.28 -12.97 6.87
N PRO A 411 -12.10 -12.42 5.95
CA PRO A 411 -13.56 -12.60 5.88
C PRO A 411 -14.10 -14.02 6.10
N THR A 412 -13.33 -15.05 5.76
CA THR A 412 -13.73 -16.46 5.95
C THR A 412 -13.44 -16.99 7.34
N LYS A 413 -12.78 -16.21 8.22
CA LYS A 413 -12.44 -16.62 9.58
C LYS A 413 -13.43 -16.03 10.59
N PRO A 414 -13.76 -16.76 11.66
CA PRO A 414 -14.67 -16.27 12.70
C PRO A 414 -14.23 -14.94 13.36
N GLY A 415 -12.93 -14.64 13.35
CA GLY A 415 -12.37 -13.41 13.91
C GLY A 415 -12.42 -12.16 13.02
N PHE A 416 -12.97 -12.24 11.81
CA PHE A 416 -12.96 -11.13 10.84
C PHE A 416 -13.58 -9.86 11.41
N GLY A 417 -12.86 -8.74 11.34
CA GLY A 417 -13.35 -7.44 11.79
C GLY A 417 -13.54 -7.30 13.32
N LEU A 418 -13.32 -8.36 14.11
CA LEU A 418 -13.65 -8.32 15.55
C LEU A 418 -12.58 -7.66 16.43
N ASN A 419 -11.31 -7.73 16.05
CA ASN A 419 -10.23 -7.18 16.86
C ASN A 419 -10.21 -5.65 16.83
N THR A 420 -9.87 -5.05 17.96
CA THR A 420 -9.76 -3.60 18.13
C THR A 420 -8.32 -3.21 18.44
N ASP A 421 -8.05 -1.91 18.50
CA ASP A 421 -6.85 -1.39 19.17
C ASP A 421 -6.97 -1.54 20.70
N PRO A 422 -5.84 -1.59 21.42
CA PRO A 422 -5.84 -1.70 22.88
C PRO A 422 -6.43 -0.43 23.52
N PRO A 423 -7.35 -0.57 24.50
CA PRO A 423 -7.77 0.54 25.35
C PRO A 423 -6.59 1.25 26.01
N ALA A 424 -6.70 2.57 26.21
CA ALA A 424 -5.60 3.41 26.68
C ALA A 424 -5.05 2.99 28.05
N GLU A 425 -5.92 2.47 28.92
CA GLU A 425 -5.57 1.90 30.22
C GLU A 425 -4.60 0.70 30.14
N LEU A 426 -4.50 0.05 28.97
CA LEU A 426 -3.57 -1.07 28.76
C LEU A 426 -2.24 -0.64 28.16
N TRP A 427 -2.09 0.57 27.62
CA TRP A 427 -0.85 0.99 26.94
C TRP A 427 0.41 0.86 27.79
N PRO A 428 0.43 1.18 29.11
CA PRO A 428 1.61 0.97 29.95
C PRO A 428 2.14 -0.46 29.95
N ASN A 429 1.28 -1.45 29.68
CA ASN A 429 1.67 -2.86 29.68
C ASN A 429 2.60 -3.23 28.53
N VAL A 430 2.58 -2.48 27.42
CA VAL A 430 3.40 -2.77 26.24
C VAL A 430 4.85 -2.31 26.39
N LEU A 431 5.11 -1.37 27.32
CA LEU A 431 6.44 -0.77 27.49
C LEU A 431 7.55 -1.80 27.77
N PRO A 432 7.42 -2.71 28.76
CA PRO A 432 8.41 -3.76 28.97
C PRO A 432 8.50 -4.73 27.78
N LEU A 433 7.40 -5.02 27.10
CA LEU A 433 7.41 -5.89 25.91
C LEU A 433 8.23 -5.26 24.78
N ALA A 434 8.04 -3.98 24.52
CA ALA A 434 8.77 -3.24 23.48
C ALA A 434 10.28 -3.24 23.72
N ARG A 435 10.72 -3.05 24.98
CA ARG A 435 12.14 -3.13 25.36
C ARG A 435 12.74 -4.51 25.09
N VAL A 436 12.02 -5.58 25.40
CA VAL A 436 12.49 -6.95 25.14
C VAL A 436 12.60 -7.22 23.65
N LEU A 437 11.61 -6.79 22.87
CA LEU A 437 11.60 -6.94 21.43
C LEU A 437 12.74 -6.17 20.78
N GLN A 438 13.02 -4.94 21.24
CA GLN A 438 14.19 -4.15 20.85
C GLN A 438 15.48 -4.95 21.06
N ARG A 439 15.73 -5.47 22.26
CA ARG A 439 16.92 -6.28 22.58
C ARG A 439 17.00 -7.56 21.74
N PHE A 440 15.88 -8.22 21.52
CA PHE A 440 15.82 -9.40 20.65
C PHE A 440 16.19 -9.04 19.21
N ARG A 441 15.67 -7.94 18.67
CA ARG A 441 15.96 -7.49 17.31
C ARG A 441 17.44 -7.10 17.14
N GLU A 442 18.03 -6.46 18.15
CA GLU A 442 19.47 -6.18 18.22
C GLU A 442 20.31 -7.47 18.22
N GLU A 443 19.96 -8.45 19.05
CA GLU A 443 20.71 -9.72 19.16
C GLU A 443 20.60 -10.58 17.88
N MET A 444 19.43 -10.53 17.24
CA MET A 444 19.20 -11.25 15.98
C MET A 444 19.91 -10.58 14.80
N ASP A 445 20.10 -9.25 14.85
CA ASP A 445 20.58 -8.42 13.74
C ASP A 445 19.78 -8.71 12.45
N ALA A 446 18.45 -8.73 12.58
CA ALA A 446 17.54 -9.09 11.51
C ALA A 446 16.14 -8.49 11.72
N PRO A 447 15.35 -8.29 10.65
CA PRO A 447 13.95 -7.86 10.77
C PRO A 447 13.11 -8.81 11.63
N VAL A 448 12.31 -8.23 12.54
CA VAL A 448 11.36 -8.95 13.40
C VAL A 448 9.97 -8.40 13.13
N LYS A 449 9.05 -9.27 12.71
CA LYS A 449 7.64 -8.97 12.47
C LYS A 449 6.82 -9.35 13.70
N LEU A 450 6.00 -8.43 14.18
CA LEU A 450 4.91 -8.73 15.11
C LEU A 450 3.71 -9.19 14.29
N SER A 451 3.19 -10.39 14.56
CA SER A 451 2.05 -10.97 13.82
C SER A 451 0.72 -10.86 14.58
N SER A 452 0.79 -10.64 15.89
CA SER A 452 -0.37 -10.37 16.76
C SER A 452 0.12 -9.79 18.08
N VAL A 453 -0.45 -8.67 18.54
CA VAL A 453 -0.02 -8.02 19.80
C VAL A 453 -1.21 -7.89 20.77
N TYR A 454 -2.12 -6.94 20.57
CA TYR A 454 -3.36 -6.90 21.35
C TYR A 454 -4.44 -7.80 20.74
N ARG A 455 -5.25 -8.42 21.59
CA ARG A 455 -6.47 -9.12 21.21
C ARG A 455 -7.61 -8.64 22.10
N CYS A 456 -8.68 -8.10 21.53
CA CYS A 456 -9.89 -7.87 22.31
C CYS A 456 -10.54 -9.21 22.69
N LYS A 457 -11.44 -9.21 23.68
CA LYS A 457 -12.12 -10.42 24.16
C LYS A 457 -12.85 -11.16 23.04
N ALA A 458 -13.66 -10.42 22.26
CA ALA A 458 -14.43 -10.98 21.15
C ALA A 458 -13.53 -11.69 20.13
N TYR A 459 -12.43 -11.04 19.71
CA TYR A 459 -11.48 -11.66 18.78
C TYR A 459 -10.79 -12.89 19.39
N ASN A 460 -10.32 -12.81 20.64
CA ASN A 460 -9.59 -13.91 21.28
C ASN A 460 -10.46 -15.17 21.40
N GLU A 461 -11.75 -15.03 21.74
CA GLU A 461 -12.71 -16.14 21.88
C GLU A 461 -12.95 -16.90 20.57
N THR A 462 -12.69 -16.27 19.42
CA THR A 462 -12.81 -16.92 18.11
C THR A 462 -11.62 -17.80 17.73
N LEU A 463 -10.48 -17.65 18.41
CA LEU A 463 -9.25 -18.36 18.07
C LEU A 463 -9.21 -19.73 18.75
N SER A 464 -9.06 -20.78 17.95
CA SER A 464 -8.88 -22.14 18.48
C SER A 464 -7.66 -22.24 19.39
N GLY A 465 -7.83 -22.81 20.57
CA GLY A 465 -6.75 -22.99 21.56
C GLY A 465 -6.33 -21.72 22.31
N SER A 466 -7.06 -20.60 22.16
CA SER A 466 -6.75 -19.38 22.91
C SER A 466 -7.08 -19.53 24.40
N ALA A 467 -6.19 -19.03 25.25
CA ALA A 467 -6.43 -19.03 26.68
C ALA A 467 -7.42 -17.90 27.07
N THR A 468 -8.35 -18.20 27.97
CA THR A 468 -9.26 -17.18 28.56
C THR A 468 -8.53 -16.14 29.40
N LYS A 469 -7.32 -16.46 29.87
CA LYS A 469 -6.39 -15.54 30.58
C LYS A 469 -5.17 -15.16 29.71
N SER A 470 -5.37 -15.09 28.39
CA SER A 470 -4.31 -14.74 27.43
C SER A 470 -3.69 -13.38 27.73
N GLN A 471 -2.37 -13.29 27.63
CA GLN A 471 -1.64 -12.04 27.86
C GLN A 471 -1.81 -11.03 26.72
N HIS A 472 -2.27 -11.47 25.55
CA HIS A 472 -2.68 -10.56 24.47
C HIS A 472 -3.90 -9.70 24.85
N LEU A 473 -4.80 -10.21 25.72
CA LEU A 473 -5.95 -9.45 26.23
C LEU A 473 -5.52 -8.26 27.11
N LEU A 474 -4.29 -8.30 27.62
CA LEU A 474 -3.74 -7.30 28.54
C LEU A 474 -2.70 -6.39 27.86
N PHE A 475 -2.51 -6.56 26.55
CA PHE A 475 -1.46 -5.88 25.78
C PHE A 475 -0.04 -6.14 26.31
N LYS A 476 0.17 -7.35 26.87
CA LYS A 476 1.44 -7.82 27.46
C LYS A 476 2.18 -8.83 26.59
N ALA A 477 1.68 -9.14 25.40
CA ALA A 477 2.21 -10.21 24.58
C ALA A 477 2.33 -9.84 23.11
N ALA A 478 3.27 -10.51 22.44
CA ALA A 478 3.38 -10.50 20.99
C ALA A 478 3.69 -11.91 20.48
N ASP A 479 3.12 -12.24 19.33
CA ASP A 479 3.58 -13.34 18.51
C ASP A 479 4.54 -12.78 17.47
N ILE A 480 5.73 -13.37 17.37
CA ILE A 480 6.83 -12.83 16.56
C ILE A 480 7.34 -13.82 15.52
N ILE A 481 7.81 -13.25 14.42
CA ILE A 481 8.50 -13.95 13.34
C ILE A 481 9.76 -13.16 13.01
N CYS A 482 10.93 -13.79 13.04
CA CYS A 482 12.18 -13.13 12.66
C CYS A 482 12.64 -13.63 11.28
N ALA A 483 13.23 -12.75 10.47
CA ALA A 483 13.71 -13.11 9.14
C ALA A 483 14.91 -14.06 9.16
N LYS A 484 15.59 -14.20 10.31
CA LYS A 484 16.80 -15.02 10.48
C LYS A 484 16.56 -16.12 11.51
N GLY A 485 16.88 -17.35 11.14
CA GLY A 485 16.75 -18.51 12.03
C GLY A 485 15.33 -19.10 12.06
N SER A 486 15.18 -20.15 12.86
CA SER A 486 13.91 -20.85 13.07
C SER A 486 13.23 -20.41 14.38
N PRO A 487 11.94 -20.76 14.61
CA PRO A 487 11.30 -20.55 15.90
C PRO A 487 12.08 -21.13 17.09
N LYS A 488 12.79 -22.25 16.89
CA LYS A 488 13.67 -22.83 17.92
C LYS A 488 14.85 -21.91 18.25
N ASP A 489 15.40 -21.22 17.26
CA ASP A 489 16.51 -20.27 17.47
C ASP A 489 16.01 -19.02 18.18
N TRP A 490 14.85 -18.49 17.79
CA TRP A 490 14.24 -17.33 18.45
C TRP A 490 13.90 -17.64 19.91
N HIS A 491 13.34 -18.82 20.16
CA HIS A 491 13.07 -19.30 21.52
C HIS A 491 14.34 -19.38 22.37
N LYS A 492 15.47 -19.85 21.81
CA LYS A 492 16.76 -19.86 22.51
C LYS A 492 17.21 -18.44 22.86
N VAL A 493 17.08 -17.48 21.94
CA VAL A 493 17.46 -16.09 22.20
C VAL A 493 16.57 -15.46 23.27
N PHE A 494 15.25 -15.64 23.22
CA PHE A 494 14.38 -15.17 24.31
C PHE A 494 14.67 -15.86 25.65
N SER A 495 15.03 -17.15 25.62
CA SER A 495 15.44 -17.88 26.84
C SER A 495 16.72 -17.29 27.43
N LYS A 496 17.70 -16.93 26.59
CA LYS A 496 18.92 -16.23 26.98
C LYS A 496 18.59 -14.87 27.59
N LEU A 497 17.82 -14.03 26.89
CA LEU A 497 17.43 -12.70 27.37
C LEU A 497 16.67 -12.77 28.71
N ARG A 498 15.81 -13.78 28.90
CA ARG A 498 15.12 -13.99 30.18
C ARG A 498 16.10 -14.39 31.29
N ALA A 499 17.08 -15.26 31.00
CA ALA A 499 18.09 -15.67 31.97
C ALA A 499 19.04 -14.52 32.36
N GLU A 500 19.29 -13.58 31.44
CA GLU A 500 20.02 -12.34 31.68
C GLU A 500 19.22 -11.29 32.47
N GLY A 501 17.94 -11.58 32.80
CA GLY A 501 17.08 -10.68 33.54
C GLY A 501 16.50 -9.54 32.72
N VAL A 502 16.59 -9.59 31.39
CA VAL A 502 16.03 -8.55 30.49
C VAL A 502 14.51 -8.46 30.63
N PHE A 503 13.85 -9.56 31.00
CA PHE A 503 12.43 -9.58 31.33
C PHE A 503 12.04 -10.76 32.21
N VAL A 504 10.80 -10.70 32.71
CA VAL A 504 10.15 -11.80 33.42
C VAL A 504 8.79 -12.07 32.77
N GLY A 505 8.65 -13.25 32.17
CA GLY A 505 7.40 -13.63 31.51
C GLY A 505 7.45 -14.94 30.73
N GLY A 506 6.43 -15.15 29.90
CA GLY A 506 6.22 -16.38 29.15
C GLY A 506 6.95 -16.44 27.81
N ILE A 507 7.38 -17.65 27.42
CA ILE A 507 7.90 -17.95 26.08
C ILE A 507 7.16 -19.20 25.55
N GLY A 508 6.41 -19.05 24.47
CA GLY A 508 5.69 -20.14 23.81
C GLY A 508 6.35 -20.48 22.47
N LEU A 509 6.73 -21.75 22.27
CA LEU A 509 7.28 -22.22 21.00
C LEU A 509 6.18 -22.81 20.12
N TYR A 510 6.00 -22.27 18.92
CA TYR A 510 5.09 -22.79 17.90
C TYR A 510 5.87 -23.17 16.64
N SER A 511 5.20 -23.84 15.71
CA SER A 511 5.82 -24.34 14.47
C SER A 511 6.33 -23.22 13.55
N ASN A 512 5.69 -22.06 13.57
CA ASN A 512 5.97 -20.94 12.64
C ASN A 512 6.18 -19.58 13.32
N PHE A 513 5.96 -19.46 14.63
CA PHE A 513 6.21 -18.23 15.39
C PHE A 513 6.68 -18.55 16.81
N VAL A 514 7.14 -17.52 17.53
CA VAL A 514 7.36 -17.59 18.98
C VAL A 514 6.43 -16.60 19.66
N HIS A 515 5.76 -17.04 20.71
CA HIS A 515 5.02 -16.19 21.61
C HIS A 515 5.96 -15.66 22.70
N ILE A 516 5.86 -14.37 22.99
CA ILE A 516 6.58 -13.71 24.08
C ILE A 516 5.60 -12.84 24.86
N ASP A 517 5.67 -12.89 26.19
CA ASP A 517 4.93 -11.98 27.05
C ASP A 517 5.72 -11.57 28.29
N VAL A 518 5.22 -10.53 28.96
CA VAL A 518 5.80 -9.91 30.15
C VAL A 518 4.90 -10.05 31.37
N ARG A 519 4.29 -11.23 31.57
CA ARG A 519 3.32 -11.51 32.65
C ARG A 519 3.87 -11.39 34.08
N GLY A 520 5.17 -11.18 34.26
CA GLY A 520 5.82 -11.02 35.56
C GLY A 520 6.18 -12.35 36.24
N THR A 521 5.87 -13.49 35.62
CA THR A 521 6.29 -14.82 36.08
C THR A 521 6.84 -15.65 34.90
N PRO A 522 7.96 -16.39 35.07
CA PRO A 522 8.49 -17.24 34.02
C PRO A 522 7.54 -18.39 33.69
N GLN A 523 7.23 -18.58 32.40
CA GLN A 523 6.49 -19.73 31.92
C GLN A 523 7.01 -20.16 30.56
N ASN A 524 7.05 -21.47 30.29
CA ASN A 524 7.37 -22.01 28.96
C ASN A 524 6.26 -22.97 28.54
N TRP A 525 5.95 -23.02 27.26
CA TRP A 525 5.07 -24.04 26.68
C TRP A 525 5.38 -24.25 25.20
N THR A 526 4.86 -25.35 24.67
CA THR A 526 4.85 -25.67 23.25
C THR A 526 3.40 -25.76 22.80
N GLY A 527 3.05 -25.17 21.68
CA GLY A 527 1.69 -25.17 21.15
C GLY A 527 1.55 -25.79 19.76
#